data_AF-A0A7C2LHY5-F1
#
_entry.id   AF-A0A7C2LHY5-F1
#
_cell.length_a   1.000
_cell.length_b   1.000
_cell.length_c   1.000
_cell.angle_alpha   90.00
_cell.angle_beta   90.00
_cell.angle_gamma   90.00
#
_symmetry.space_group_name_H-M   'P 1'
#
loop_
_entity.id
_entity.type
_entity.pdbx_description
1 polymer ?
#
loop_
_entity_poly.entity_id
_entity_poly.type
_entity_poly.pdbx_seq_one_letter_code
_entity_poly.pdbx_strand_id
1 'polypeptide(L)'
;MIETLLWIGLGLMALGLGRVVFRRLFGGAREMEALYDFGLGYGLLAVGMTALGFAGGYYAGLVGALLIALTLGLLVRFRSELVSFAASFRLRALWPRWGGFERLCLLLAVLICARSYLGALTPEIRHDPLDYHINFANLYTLRHGFYEIPWHVFSYMPCYVETLFTLSLLLSSDLLAKLNHYGFSVLCAACLYGVGRRYL
;
A
#
# COMPACT_ATOMS: atom_id res chain seq x y z
N MET A 1 -16.64 -1.08 -4.18
CA MET A 1 -16.71 0.29 -3.60
C MET A 1 -16.09 0.34 -2.21
N ILE A 2 -16.41 -0.63 -1.34
CA ILE A 2 -15.79 -0.75 -0.01
C ILE A 2 -14.28 -1.02 -0.08
N GLU A 3 -13.83 -1.79 -1.08
CA GLU A 3 -12.43 -2.14 -1.33
C GLU A 3 -11.58 -0.90 -1.61
N THR A 4 -12.10 0.04 -2.39
CA THR A 4 -11.45 1.33 -2.64
C THR A 4 -11.27 2.13 -1.36
N LEU A 5 -12.27 2.14 -0.47
CA LEU A 5 -12.18 2.84 0.81
C LEU A 5 -11.17 2.18 1.76
N LEU A 6 -11.18 0.84 1.81
CA LEU A 6 -10.19 0.07 2.57
C LEU A 6 -8.77 0.30 2.04
N TRP A 7 -8.59 0.32 0.72
CA TRP A 7 -7.31 0.60 0.08
C TRP A 7 -6.79 2.00 0.42
N ILE A 8 -7.65 3.03 0.33
CA ILE A 8 -7.30 4.39 0.74
C ILE A 8 -6.93 4.41 2.24
N GLY A 9 -7.70 3.73 3.09
CA GLY A 9 -7.44 3.63 4.53
C GLY A 9 -6.09 2.97 4.84
N LEU A 10 -5.77 1.86 4.19
CA LEU A 10 -4.48 1.18 4.31
C LEU A 10 -3.33 2.07 3.83
N GLY A 11 -3.51 2.79 2.72
CA GLY A 11 -2.53 3.76 2.24
C GLY A 11 -2.27 4.88 3.24
N LEU A 12 -3.31 5.49 3.80
CA LEU A 12 -3.16 6.53 4.82
C LEU A 12 -2.51 5.99 6.10
N MET A 13 -2.83 4.75 6.49
CA MET A 13 -2.20 4.08 7.62
C MET A 13 -0.71 3.85 7.37
N ALA A 14 -0.34 3.35 6.19
CA ALA A 14 1.04 3.16 5.77
C ALA A 14 1.79 4.51 5.81
N LEU A 15 1.23 5.57 5.21
CA LEU A 15 1.80 6.91 5.27
C LEU A 15 2.05 7.37 6.72
N GLY A 16 1.08 7.19 7.62
CA GLY A 16 1.21 7.57 9.02
C GLY A 16 2.29 6.76 9.77
N LEU A 17 2.31 5.44 9.60
CA LEU A 17 3.32 4.56 10.21
C LEU A 17 4.72 4.90 9.72
N GLY A 18 4.87 5.05 8.41
CA GLY A 18 6.13 5.43 7.78
C GLY A 18 6.62 6.77 8.29
N ARG A 19 5.74 7.77 8.38
CA ARG A 19 6.07 9.10 8.90
C ARG A 19 6.60 9.09 10.33
N VAL A 20 6.02 8.26 11.19
CA VAL A 20 6.53 8.10 12.57
C VAL A 20 7.97 7.60 12.56
N VAL A 21 8.27 6.60 11.74
CA VAL A 21 9.62 6.01 11.66
C VAL A 21 10.58 6.94 10.92
N PHE A 22 10.17 7.52 9.80
CA PHE A 22 10.98 8.41 8.98
C PHE A 22 11.45 9.63 9.78
N ARG A 23 10.55 10.30 10.50
CA ARG A 23 10.93 11.45 11.34
C ARG A 23 11.88 11.06 12.47
N ARG A 24 11.74 9.87 13.05
CA ARG A 24 12.66 9.37 14.10
C ARG A 24 14.05 9.06 13.56
N LEU A 25 14.14 8.52 12.35
CA LEU A 25 15.43 8.13 11.76
C LEU A 25 16.14 9.26 11.04
N PHE A 26 15.39 10.16 10.39
CA PHE A 26 15.94 11.13 9.45
C PHE A 26 15.64 12.60 9.80
N GLY A 27 14.99 12.87 10.94
CA GLY A 27 14.72 14.23 11.43
C GLY A 27 13.61 15.00 10.71
N GLY A 28 12.99 14.43 9.66
CA GLY A 28 11.92 15.04 8.87
C GLY A 28 12.40 16.03 7.80
N ALA A 29 11.47 16.53 6.98
CA ALA A 29 11.66 17.55 5.95
C ALA A 29 12.64 17.16 4.82
N ARG A 30 12.34 16.06 4.12
CA ARG A 30 13.05 15.69 2.88
C ARG A 30 12.16 15.85 1.66
N GLU A 31 12.77 16.16 0.52
CA GLU A 31 12.11 15.97 -0.78
C GLU A 31 11.61 14.53 -0.88
N MET A 32 10.37 14.37 -1.35
CA MET A 32 9.70 13.07 -1.48
C MET A 32 9.44 12.34 -0.15
N GLU A 33 9.47 13.02 1.00
CA GLU A 33 9.20 12.43 2.34
C GLU A 33 7.95 11.53 2.33
N ALA A 34 6.85 11.98 1.74
CA ALA A 34 5.63 11.18 1.66
C ALA A 34 5.81 9.83 0.92
N LEU A 35 6.64 9.77 -0.13
CA LEU A 35 6.88 8.53 -0.86
C LEU A 35 7.74 7.56 -0.04
N TYR A 36 8.71 8.08 0.71
CA TYR A 36 9.49 7.27 1.66
C TYR A 36 8.62 6.79 2.83
N ASP A 37 7.72 7.64 3.33
CA ASP A 37 6.73 7.27 4.33
C ASP A 37 5.87 6.10 3.85
N PHE A 38 5.31 6.16 2.63
CA PHE A 38 4.54 5.03 2.08
C PHE A 38 5.37 3.74 2.03
N GLY A 39 6.61 3.80 1.53
CA GLY A 39 7.49 2.62 1.44
C GLY A 39 7.80 2.01 2.80
N LEU A 40 8.19 2.83 3.78
CA LEU A 40 8.43 2.39 5.15
C LEU A 40 7.17 1.85 5.80
N GLY A 41 6.03 2.50 5.59
CA GLY A 41 4.74 2.09 6.13
C GLY A 41 4.28 0.73 5.67
N TYR A 42 4.28 0.49 4.35
CA TYR A 42 3.94 -0.82 3.80
C TYR A 42 4.96 -1.90 4.20
N GLY A 43 6.25 -1.54 4.31
CA GLY A 43 7.27 -2.42 4.85
C GLY A 43 6.99 -2.84 6.30
N LEU A 44 6.62 -1.89 7.17
CA LEU A 44 6.24 -2.17 8.55
C LEU A 44 4.98 -3.03 8.65
N LEU A 45 3.98 -2.77 7.80
CA LEU A 45 2.78 -3.61 7.73
C LEU A 45 3.13 -5.04 7.30
N ALA A 46 4.00 -5.21 6.29
CA ALA A 46 4.43 -6.54 5.83
C ALA A 46 5.20 -7.30 6.91
N VAL A 47 6.12 -6.63 7.61
CA VAL A 47 6.87 -7.23 8.74
C VAL A 47 5.93 -7.57 9.90
N GLY A 48 4.98 -6.69 10.23
CA GLY A 48 3.97 -6.94 11.27
C GLY A 48 3.08 -8.13 10.94
N MET A 49 2.61 -8.23 9.69
CA MET A 49 1.86 -9.37 9.21
C MET A 49 2.71 -10.64 9.23
N THR A 50 3.97 -10.58 8.79
CA THR A 50 4.90 -11.72 8.85
C THR A 50 5.05 -12.25 10.28
N ALA A 51 5.28 -11.36 11.25
CA ALA A 51 5.38 -11.73 12.67
C ALA A 51 4.08 -12.36 13.19
N LEU A 52 2.93 -11.80 12.80
CA LEU A 52 1.62 -12.33 13.15
C LEU A 52 1.37 -13.71 12.50
N GLY A 53 1.85 -13.91 11.28
CA GLY A 53 1.77 -15.18 10.56
C GLY A 53 2.56 -16.29 11.24
N PHE A 54 3.78 -16.00 11.72
CA PHE A 54 4.55 -16.93 12.54
C PHE A 54 3.89 -17.23 13.88
N ALA A 55 3.19 -16.26 14.46
CA ALA A 55 2.44 -16.44 15.71
C ALA A 55 1.10 -17.16 15.54
N GLY A 56 0.68 -17.51 14.32
CA GLY A 56 -0.63 -18.10 14.06
C GLY A 56 -1.80 -17.15 14.34
N GLY A 57 -1.61 -15.85 14.10
CA GLY A 57 -2.57 -14.79 14.43
C GLY A 57 -3.40 -14.23 13.25
N TYR A 58 -3.46 -14.89 12.10
CA TYR A 58 -4.28 -14.44 10.95
C TYR A 58 -5.78 -14.71 11.16
N TYR A 59 -6.34 -14.12 12.21
CA TYR A 59 -7.77 -14.02 12.44
C TYR A 59 -8.25 -12.64 11.99
N ALA A 60 -9.29 -12.60 11.15
CA ALA A 60 -9.82 -11.34 10.61
C ALA A 60 -10.20 -10.34 11.72
N GLY A 61 -10.81 -10.82 12.81
CA GLY A 61 -11.16 -9.98 13.96
C GLY A 61 -9.94 -9.40 14.70
N LEU A 62 -8.89 -10.20 14.90
CA LEU A 62 -7.65 -9.74 15.54
C LEU A 62 -6.94 -8.70 14.66
N VAL A 63 -6.76 -9.01 13.38
CA VAL A 63 -6.15 -8.09 12.42
C VAL A 63 -6.95 -6.79 12.31
N GLY A 64 -8.27 -6.88 12.16
CA GLY A 64 -9.15 -5.70 12.15
C GLY A 64 -9.01 -4.85 13.41
N ALA A 65 -9.00 -5.46 14.60
CA ALA A 65 -8.82 -4.74 15.86
C ALA A 65 -7.45 -4.03 15.95
N LEU A 66 -6.38 -4.70 15.53
CA LEU A 66 -5.04 -4.11 15.48
C LEU A 66 -4.98 -2.92 14.53
N LEU A 67 -5.55 -3.04 13.32
CA LEU A 67 -5.58 -1.94 12.35
C LEU A 67 -6.41 -0.76 12.85
N ILE A 68 -7.55 -1.00 13.51
CA ILE A 68 -8.35 0.06 14.14
C ILE A 68 -7.54 0.76 15.23
N ALA A 69 -6.90 0.00 16.13
CA ALA A 69 -6.07 0.56 17.20
C ALA A 69 -4.91 1.41 16.64
N LEU A 70 -4.23 0.90 15.60
CA LEU A 70 -3.17 1.64 14.90
C LEU A 70 -3.71 2.92 14.26
N THR A 71 -4.85 2.84 13.57
CA THR A 71 -5.48 4.01 12.93
C THR A 71 -5.83 5.08 13.96
N LEU A 72 -6.46 4.70 15.07
CA LEU A 72 -6.81 5.63 16.15
C LEU A 72 -5.54 6.26 16.76
N GLY A 73 -4.49 5.46 17.01
CA GLY A 73 -3.21 5.95 17.50
C GLY A 73 -2.57 6.98 16.56
N LEU A 74 -2.61 6.73 15.24
CA LEU A 74 -2.11 7.64 14.22
C LEU A 74 -2.95 8.91 14.13
N LEU A 75 -4.27 8.81 14.17
CA LEU A 75 -5.17 9.97 14.17
C LEU A 75 -4.93 10.87 15.38
N VAL A 76 -4.76 10.30 16.58
CA VAL A 76 -4.41 11.05 17.79
C VAL A 76 -3.04 11.71 17.65
N ARG A 77 -2.05 10.97 17.14
CA ARG A 77 -0.67 11.45 16.98
C ARG A 77 -0.57 12.63 16.00
N PHE A 78 -1.29 12.55 14.88
CA PHE A 78 -1.21 13.51 13.78
C PHE A 78 -2.42 14.47 13.72
N ARG A 79 -3.23 14.56 14.79
CA ARG A 79 -4.44 15.39 14.83
C ARG A 79 -4.22 16.85 14.44
N SER A 80 -3.11 17.45 14.88
CA SER A 80 -2.78 18.84 14.57
C SER A 80 -2.40 19.01 13.10
N GLU A 81 -1.64 18.06 12.56
CA GLU A 81 -1.20 18.07 11.16
C GLU A 81 -2.37 17.87 10.20
N LEU A 82 -3.35 17.03 10.57
CA LEU A 82 -4.58 16.84 9.80
C LEU A 82 -5.40 18.13 9.72
N VAL A 83 -5.56 18.83 10.85
CA VAL A 83 -6.25 20.12 10.89
C VAL A 83 -5.52 21.17 10.04
N SER A 84 -4.19 21.26 10.17
CA SER A 84 -3.38 22.18 9.37
C SER A 84 -3.42 21.85 7.88
N PHE A 85 -3.36 20.56 7.51
CA PHE A 85 -3.44 20.12 6.13
C PHE A 85 -4.78 20.50 5.50
N ALA A 86 -5.90 20.19 6.16
CA ALA A 86 -7.23 20.56 5.69
C ALA A 86 -7.41 22.07 5.51
N ALA A 87 -6.85 22.89 6.42
CA ALA A 87 -6.88 24.35 6.32
C ALA A 87 -6.01 24.92 5.19
N SER A 88 -4.92 24.22 4.84
CA SER A 88 -3.92 24.67 3.86
C SER A 88 -4.12 24.13 2.44
N PHE A 89 -5.03 23.17 2.24
CA PHE A 89 -5.16 22.46 0.97
C PHE A 89 -5.60 23.40 -0.16
N ARG A 90 -4.71 23.63 -1.13
CA ARG A 90 -4.97 24.45 -2.31
C ARG A 90 -4.65 23.68 -3.59
N LEU A 91 -5.71 23.29 -4.32
CA LEU A 91 -5.60 22.59 -5.61
C LEU A 91 -4.70 23.31 -6.63
N ARG A 92 -4.67 24.64 -6.60
CA ARG A 92 -3.85 25.47 -7.49
C ARG A 92 -2.33 25.29 -7.33
N ALA A 93 -1.86 24.81 -6.17
CA ALA A 93 -0.43 24.58 -5.95
C ALA A 93 0.09 23.34 -6.70
N LEU A 94 -0.81 22.47 -7.17
CA LEU A 94 -0.48 21.23 -7.88
C LEU A 94 -0.32 21.40 -9.40
N TRP A 95 -0.42 22.63 -9.92
CA TRP A 95 -0.41 22.89 -11.37
C TRP A 95 0.80 23.74 -11.80
N PRO A 96 1.99 23.13 -11.96
CA PRO A 96 3.13 23.84 -12.51
C PRO A 96 2.89 24.20 -13.98
N ARG A 97 3.64 25.17 -14.50
CA ARG A 97 3.65 25.51 -15.92
C ARG A 97 4.40 24.42 -16.70
N TRP A 98 3.67 23.54 -17.35
CA TRP A 98 4.23 22.43 -18.13
C TRP A 98 4.19 22.71 -19.63
N GLY A 99 5.22 22.26 -20.35
CA GLY A 99 5.28 22.30 -21.80
C GLY A 99 4.24 21.36 -22.46
N GLY A 100 4.21 21.35 -23.79
CA GLY A 100 3.29 20.47 -24.53
C GLY A 100 3.59 18.98 -24.33
N PHE A 101 4.88 18.63 -24.32
CA PHE A 101 5.34 17.25 -24.17
C PHE A 101 5.05 16.69 -22.77
N GLU A 102 5.32 17.45 -21.71
CA GLU A 102 5.06 17.03 -20.33
C GLU A 102 3.56 16.83 -20.07
N ARG A 103 2.70 17.67 -20.68
CA ARG A 103 1.25 17.51 -20.64
C ARG A 103 0.79 16.22 -21.32
N LEU A 104 1.39 15.88 -22.46
CA LEU A 104 1.12 14.61 -23.14
C LEU A 104 1.57 13.42 -22.27
N CYS A 105 2.77 13.47 -21.68
CA CYS A 105 3.25 12.43 -20.77
C CYS A 105 2.35 12.27 -19.54
N LEU A 106 1.89 13.36 -18.91
CA LEU A 106 0.93 13.27 -17.81
C LEU A 106 -0.38 12.63 -18.28
N LEU A 107 -0.92 13.09 -19.41
CA LEU A 107 -2.18 12.54 -19.93
C LEU A 107 -2.08 11.02 -20.12
N LEU A 108 -1.00 10.56 -20.75
CA LEU A 108 -0.76 9.12 -20.93
C LEU A 108 -0.62 8.40 -19.59
N ALA A 109 0.13 8.96 -18.62
CA ALA A 109 0.26 8.39 -17.29
C ALA A 109 -1.09 8.27 -16.58
N VAL A 110 -1.93 9.31 -16.64
CA VAL A 110 -3.29 9.32 -16.06
C VAL A 110 -4.17 8.27 -16.73
N LEU A 111 -4.13 8.14 -18.06
CA LEU A 111 -4.90 7.13 -18.79
C LEU A 111 -4.45 5.70 -18.42
N ILE A 112 -3.14 5.47 -18.30
CA ILE A 112 -2.58 4.18 -17.88
C ILE A 112 -3.00 3.86 -16.44
N CYS A 113 -2.91 4.82 -15.51
CA CYS A 113 -3.35 4.66 -14.13
C CYS A 113 -4.85 4.37 -14.05
N ALA A 114 -5.68 5.14 -14.77
CA ALA A 114 -7.13 4.94 -14.78
C ALA A 114 -7.51 3.55 -15.33
N ARG A 115 -6.91 3.14 -16.46
CA ARG A 115 -7.10 1.78 -17.00
C ARG A 115 -6.68 0.72 -15.99
N SER A 116 -5.54 0.90 -15.33
CA SER A 116 -4.99 -0.09 -14.40
C SER A 116 -5.84 -0.20 -13.14
N TYR A 117 -6.37 0.92 -12.64
CA TYR A 117 -7.33 0.96 -11.55
C TYR A 117 -8.62 0.22 -11.91
N LEU A 118 -9.19 0.47 -13.09
CA LEU A 118 -10.37 -0.26 -13.56
C LEU A 118 -10.08 -1.77 -13.67
N GLY A 119 -8.90 -2.16 -14.14
CA GLY A 119 -8.45 -3.55 -14.16
C GLY A 119 -8.24 -4.17 -12.77
N ALA A 120 -7.88 -3.36 -11.76
CA ALA A 120 -7.78 -3.82 -10.37
C ALA A 120 -9.16 -4.11 -9.76
N LEU A 121 -10.21 -3.42 -10.22
CA LEU A 121 -11.59 -3.60 -9.77
C LEU A 121 -12.31 -4.79 -10.42
N THR A 122 -11.72 -5.44 -11.41
CA THR A 122 -12.26 -6.70 -11.95
C THR A 122 -11.77 -7.89 -11.13
N PRO A 123 -12.47 -9.05 -11.18
CA PRO A 123 -11.93 -10.30 -10.65
C PRO A 123 -10.54 -10.62 -11.21
N GLU A 124 -9.70 -11.31 -10.43
CA GLU A 124 -8.44 -11.84 -10.94
C GLU A 124 -8.69 -13.05 -11.85
N ILE A 125 -8.03 -13.05 -13.01
CA ILE A 125 -8.15 -14.11 -14.03
C ILE A 125 -6.78 -14.57 -14.54
N ARG A 126 -5.70 -13.90 -14.14
CA ARG A 126 -4.34 -14.23 -14.58
C ARG A 126 -3.83 -15.44 -13.80
N HIS A 127 -3.01 -16.24 -14.49
CA HIS A 127 -2.45 -17.46 -13.92
C HIS A 127 -1.58 -17.17 -12.69
N ASP A 128 -0.50 -16.40 -12.82
CA ASP A 128 0.49 -16.23 -11.74
C ASP A 128 -0.12 -15.71 -10.42
N PRO A 129 -0.99 -14.67 -10.41
CA PRO A 129 -1.61 -14.23 -9.18
C PRO A 129 -2.55 -15.27 -8.56
N LEU A 130 -3.26 -16.04 -9.38
CA LEU A 130 -4.15 -17.10 -8.89
C LEU A 130 -3.37 -18.33 -8.43
N ASP A 131 -2.24 -18.63 -9.04
CA ASP A 131 -1.43 -19.81 -8.75
C ASP A 131 -0.76 -19.69 -7.38
N TYR A 132 -0.11 -18.55 -7.11
CA TYR A 132 0.67 -18.39 -5.89
C TYR A 132 0.39 -17.10 -5.08
N HIS A 133 0.22 -15.92 -5.69
CA HIS A 133 0.09 -14.70 -4.87
C HIS A 133 -1.20 -14.65 -4.02
N ILE A 134 -2.34 -15.00 -4.61
CA ILE A 134 -3.65 -15.04 -3.91
C ILE A 134 -3.82 -16.39 -3.22
N ASN A 135 -3.45 -17.48 -3.87
CA ASN A 135 -3.64 -18.82 -3.33
C ASN A 135 -2.82 -19.06 -2.05
N PHE A 136 -1.54 -18.66 -2.01
CA PHE A 136 -0.75 -18.79 -0.79
C PHE A 136 -1.30 -17.89 0.31
N ALA A 137 -1.62 -16.65 -0.04
CA ALA A 137 -2.23 -15.71 0.90
C ALA A 137 -3.52 -16.26 1.50
N ASN A 138 -4.36 -16.92 0.70
CA ASN A 138 -5.60 -17.57 1.12
C ASN A 138 -5.35 -18.83 1.96
N LEU A 139 -4.34 -19.64 1.63
CA LEU A 139 -3.94 -20.75 2.49
C LEU A 139 -3.51 -20.24 3.86
N TYR A 140 -2.79 -19.11 3.92
CA TYR A 140 -2.41 -18.51 5.19
C TYR A 140 -3.61 -17.99 6.00
N THR A 141 -4.63 -17.39 5.36
CA THR A 141 -5.85 -16.99 6.07
C THR A 141 -6.60 -18.19 6.63
N LEU A 142 -6.77 -19.26 5.84
CA LEU A 142 -7.46 -20.48 6.24
C LEU A 142 -6.75 -21.25 7.36
N ARG A 143 -5.42 -21.11 7.45
CA ARG A 143 -4.58 -21.75 8.47
C ARG A 143 -4.26 -20.83 9.65
N HIS A 144 -4.81 -19.62 9.64
CA HIS A 144 -4.56 -18.58 10.63
C HIS A 144 -3.08 -18.22 10.81
N GLY A 145 -2.21 -18.54 9.86
CA GLY A 145 -0.77 -18.31 9.98
C GLY A 145 -0.02 -18.82 8.75
N PHE A 146 1.31 -18.81 8.80
CA PHE A 146 2.08 -19.45 7.74
C PHE A 146 1.79 -20.94 7.66
N TYR A 147 1.71 -21.44 6.44
CA TYR A 147 1.43 -22.84 6.12
C TYR A 147 2.46 -23.35 5.11
N GLU A 148 2.94 -24.57 5.30
CA GLU A 148 3.93 -25.17 4.43
C GLU A 148 3.28 -25.62 3.11
N ILE A 149 3.88 -25.25 1.98
CA ILE A 149 3.40 -25.57 0.63
C ILE A 149 4.53 -26.27 -0.15
N PRO A 150 4.92 -27.49 0.23
CA PRO A 150 6.13 -28.13 -0.26
C PRO A 150 6.08 -28.49 -1.76
N TRP A 151 4.88 -28.52 -2.35
CA TRP A 151 4.68 -28.80 -3.77
C TRP A 151 4.86 -27.58 -4.67
N HIS A 152 5.09 -26.38 -4.13
CA HIS A 152 5.17 -25.16 -4.92
C HIS A 152 6.43 -24.35 -4.61
N VAL A 153 7.38 -24.30 -5.54
CA VAL A 153 8.71 -23.66 -5.35
C VAL A 153 8.63 -22.19 -4.93
N PHE A 154 7.65 -21.45 -5.47
CA PHE A 154 7.44 -20.04 -5.15
C PHE A 154 7.08 -19.79 -3.68
N SER A 155 6.66 -20.82 -2.92
CA SER A 155 6.33 -20.68 -1.49
C SER A 155 7.56 -20.44 -0.60
N TYR A 156 8.77 -20.66 -1.14
CA TYR A 156 10.04 -20.42 -0.46
C TYR A 156 10.72 -19.11 -0.91
N MET A 157 10.07 -18.31 -1.75
CA MET A 157 10.54 -16.97 -2.13
C MET A 157 10.16 -15.92 -1.07
N PRO A 158 10.74 -14.71 -1.09
CA PRO A 158 10.38 -13.66 -0.13
C PRO A 158 8.87 -13.33 -0.16
N CYS A 159 8.17 -13.62 0.94
CA CYS A 159 6.70 -13.55 1.01
C CYS A 159 6.11 -12.20 1.46
N TYR A 160 6.84 -11.08 1.37
CA TYR A 160 6.36 -9.82 1.95
C TYR A 160 5.09 -9.30 1.26
N VAL A 161 5.02 -9.39 -0.06
CA VAL A 161 3.82 -8.98 -0.82
C VAL A 161 2.67 -9.95 -0.53
N GLU A 162 2.96 -11.24 -0.39
CA GLU A 162 2.01 -12.29 -0.05
C GLU A 162 1.38 -12.03 1.33
N THR A 163 2.15 -11.57 2.33
CA THR A 163 1.57 -11.19 3.64
C THR A 163 0.64 -9.97 3.56
N LEU A 164 0.91 -9.02 2.65
CA LEU A 164 0.00 -7.89 2.37
C LEU A 164 -1.23 -8.34 1.57
N PHE A 165 -1.11 -9.38 0.76
CA PHE A 165 -2.24 -10.04 0.11
C PHE A 165 -3.09 -10.77 1.16
N THR A 166 -2.48 -11.49 2.11
CA THR A 166 -3.18 -12.09 3.25
C THR A 166 -3.93 -11.03 4.05
N LEU A 167 -3.31 -9.89 4.34
CA LEU A 167 -3.98 -8.74 4.96
C LEU A 167 -5.22 -8.30 4.16
N SER A 168 -5.09 -8.20 2.85
CA SER A 168 -6.18 -7.80 1.96
C SER A 168 -7.34 -8.81 1.99
N LEU A 169 -7.03 -10.11 1.98
CA LEU A 169 -8.02 -11.20 2.03
C LEU A 169 -8.70 -11.30 3.40
N LEU A 170 -7.98 -11.03 4.51
CA LEU A 170 -8.58 -10.98 5.85
C LEU A 170 -9.56 -9.82 6.02
N LEU A 171 -9.36 -8.72 5.28
CA LEU A 171 -10.21 -7.54 5.35
C LEU A 171 -11.37 -7.58 4.37
N SER A 172 -11.17 -8.14 3.18
CA SER A 172 -12.21 -8.12 2.13
C SER A 172 -12.03 -9.22 1.08
N SER A 173 -11.19 -9.00 0.08
CA SER A 173 -11.19 -9.79 -1.16
C SER A 173 -9.89 -9.63 -1.97
N ASP A 174 -9.77 -10.40 -3.05
CA ASP A 174 -8.70 -10.31 -4.03
C ASP A 174 -8.65 -8.93 -4.72
N LEU A 175 -9.80 -8.25 -4.87
CA LEU A 175 -9.85 -6.88 -5.39
C LEU A 175 -9.01 -5.92 -4.52
N LEU A 176 -9.07 -6.05 -3.19
CA LEU A 176 -8.26 -5.23 -2.29
C LEU A 176 -6.76 -5.51 -2.47
N ALA A 177 -6.38 -6.78 -2.69
CA ALA A 177 -4.99 -7.16 -2.97
C ALA A 177 -4.50 -6.54 -4.29
N LYS A 178 -5.34 -6.59 -5.35
CA LYS A 178 -5.05 -5.95 -6.64
C LYS A 178 -4.95 -4.44 -6.53
N LEU A 179 -5.81 -3.81 -5.71
CA LEU A 179 -5.74 -2.37 -5.43
C LEU A 179 -4.44 -1.99 -4.71
N ASN A 180 -3.98 -2.79 -3.75
CA ASN A 180 -2.66 -2.60 -3.12
C ASN A 180 -1.53 -2.67 -4.15
N HIS A 181 -1.54 -3.69 -5.02
CA HIS A 181 -0.55 -3.82 -6.09
C HIS A 181 -0.60 -2.64 -7.08
N TYR A 182 -1.79 -2.18 -7.46
CA TYR A 182 -1.98 -0.97 -8.24
C TYR A 182 -1.42 0.27 -7.52
N GLY A 183 -1.64 0.40 -6.21
CA GLY A 183 -1.07 1.47 -5.41
C GLY A 183 0.46 1.48 -5.48
N PHE A 184 1.10 0.31 -5.42
CA PHE A 184 2.56 0.21 -5.54
C PHE A 184 3.07 0.69 -6.90
N SER A 185 2.38 0.39 -7.99
CA SER A 185 2.80 0.87 -9.31
C SER A 185 2.73 2.40 -9.42
N VAL A 186 1.68 3.02 -8.87
CA VAL A 186 1.53 4.48 -8.80
C VAL A 186 2.64 5.10 -7.94
N LEU A 187 2.91 4.53 -6.76
CA LEU A 187 3.96 5.01 -5.86
C LEU A 187 5.36 4.87 -6.49
N CYS A 188 5.63 3.76 -7.17
CA CYS A 188 6.89 3.56 -7.89
C CYS A 188 7.04 4.58 -9.04
N ALA A 189 6.00 4.81 -9.83
CA ALA A 189 6.03 5.82 -10.90
C ALA A 189 6.29 7.23 -10.34
N ALA A 190 5.61 7.60 -9.25
CA ALA A 190 5.83 8.88 -8.56
C ALA A 190 7.26 8.99 -7.99
N CYS A 191 7.82 7.89 -7.48
CA CYS A 191 9.20 7.82 -7.01
C CYS A 191 10.19 8.04 -8.15
N LEU A 192 10.03 7.33 -9.27
CA LEU A 192 10.88 7.49 -10.46
C LEU A 192 10.83 8.92 -11.00
N TYR A 193 9.64 9.52 -11.07
CA TYR A 193 9.50 10.92 -11.47
C TYR A 193 10.24 11.87 -10.51
N GLY A 194 10.05 11.70 -9.20
CA GLY A 194 10.68 12.55 -8.20
C GLY A 194 12.21 12.42 -8.19
N VAL A 195 12.74 11.20 -8.30
CA VAL A 195 14.19 10.95 -8.43
C VAL A 195 14.71 11.55 -9.74
N GLY A 196 14.03 11.32 -10.85
CA GLY A 196 14.40 11.90 -12.15
C GLY A 196 14.48 13.42 -12.10
N ARG A 197 13.46 14.08 -11.52
CA ARG A 197 13.43 15.54 -11.32
C ARG A 197 14.55 16.10 -10.45
N ARG A 198 15.14 15.27 -9.59
CA ARG A 198 16.21 15.67 -8.67
C ARG A 198 17.60 15.56 -9.30
N TYR A 199 17.79 14.60 -10.20
CA TYR A 199 19.11 14.25 -10.75
C TYR A 199 19.27 14.48 -12.26
N LEU A 200 18.19 14.81 -12.99
CA LEU A 200 18.20 15.22 -14.40
C LEU A 200 17.73 16.67 -14.52
#